data_AF-A0A1Q7C5L0-F1
#
_entry.id   AF-A0A1Q7C5L0-F1
#
_cell.length_a   1.000
_cell.length_b   1.000
_cell.length_c   1.000
_cell.angle_alpha   90.00
_cell.angle_beta   90.00
_cell.angle_gamma   90.00
#
_symmetry.space_group_name_H-M   'P 1'
#
loop_
_entity.id
_entity.type
_entity.pdbx_description
1 polymer ?
#
loop_
_entity_poly.entity_id
_entity_poly.type
_entity_poly.pdbx_seq_one_letter_code
_entity_poly.pdbx_strand_id
1 'polypeptide(L)'
;MSAALPADPAVGLGQIQAADTQFDLELFKRQAADTFLSVKQAVEARDLTPVLDLLSDRVFDEMSQDVASLVARDAVQHFDGLAPTRITVAAADRGPEGDAITLRIEAVALSYLGSADAGGYSPGGPGAFTEFWTFSRTAGATSPSAMRLECPTCGAPIDVDTGRICHYCRTLLPAPHAQTGWVVAAIRPAQENLG
;
A
#
# COMPACT_ATOMS: atom_id res chain seq x y z
N MET A 1 3.12 -30.14 -6.25
CA MET A 1 2.75 -29.44 -4.99
C MET A 1 1.43 -28.75 -5.28
N SER A 2 0.32 -29.24 -4.72
CA SER A 2 -1.00 -28.64 -4.95
C SER A 2 -0.98 -27.20 -4.44
N ALA A 3 -1.18 -26.24 -5.33
CA ALA A 3 -1.69 -24.94 -4.91
C ALA A 3 -3.03 -25.22 -4.23
N ALA A 4 -3.10 -25.00 -2.91
CA ALA A 4 -4.36 -25.02 -2.20
C ALA A 4 -5.31 -24.08 -2.95
N LEU A 5 -6.58 -24.50 -3.11
CA LEU A 5 -7.63 -23.60 -3.61
C LEU A 5 -7.53 -22.30 -2.82
N PRO A 6 -7.53 -21.11 -3.47
CA PRO A 6 -7.48 -19.85 -2.74
C PRO A 6 -8.60 -19.87 -1.70
N ALA A 7 -8.24 -19.69 -0.44
CA ALA A 7 -9.20 -19.69 0.65
C ALA A 7 -10.29 -18.65 0.34
N ASP A 8 -11.56 -19.02 0.53
CA ASP A 8 -12.68 -18.08 0.41
C ASP A 8 -12.34 -16.83 1.24
N PRO A 9 -12.27 -15.63 0.63
CA PRO A 9 -11.94 -14.40 1.33
C PRO A 9 -12.77 -14.18 2.60
N ALA A 10 -14.04 -14.62 2.60
CA ALA A 10 -14.90 -14.48 3.76
C ALA A 10 -14.43 -15.33 4.95
N VAL A 11 -13.91 -16.53 4.70
CA VAL A 11 -13.39 -17.43 5.74
C VAL A 11 -12.12 -16.85 6.35
N GLY A 12 -11.17 -16.41 5.52
CA GLY A 12 -9.93 -15.81 6.00
C GLY A 12 -10.17 -14.52 6.80
N LEU A 13 -11.05 -13.65 6.31
CA LEU A 13 -11.45 -12.44 7.05
C LEU A 13 -12.10 -12.78 8.39
N GLY A 14 -12.95 -13.81 8.45
CA GLY A 14 -13.56 -14.28 9.69
C GLY A 14 -12.53 -14.75 10.71
N GLN A 15 -11.48 -15.45 10.27
CA GLN A 15 -10.38 -15.89 11.14
C GLN A 15 -9.55 -14.72 11.66
N ILE A 16 -9.25 -13.73 10.80
CA ILE A 16 -8.55 -12.51 11.19
C ILE A 16 -9.36 -11.75 12.25
N GLN A 17 -10.66 -11.51 12.00
CA GLN A 17 -11.55 -10.81 12.94
C GLN A 17 -11.69 -11.55 14.28
N ALA A 18 -11.77 -12.88 14.26
CA ALA A 18 -11.92 -13.68 15.47
C ALA A 18 -10.71 -13.55 16.41
N ALA A 19 -9.51 -13.40 15.84
CA ALA A 19 -8.28 -13.26 16.62
C ALA A 19 -7.89 -11.81 16.87
N ASP A 20 -8.32 -10.88 16.02
CA ASP A 20 -8.16 -9.43 16.17
C ASP A 20 -9.55 -8.77 16.13
N THR A 21 -10.22 -8.77 17.28
CA THR A 21 -11.59 -8.26 17.39
C THR A 21 -11.73 -6.77 17.07
N GLN A 22 -10.62 -6.02 17.06
CA GLN A 22 -10.56 -4.60 16.70
C GLN A 22 -10.28 -4.39 15.21
N PHE A 23 -10.03 -5.46 14.44
CA PHE A 23 -9.89 -5.37 12.99
C PHE A 23 -11.18 -4.80 12.38
N ASP A 24 -11.02 -3.89 11.43
CA ASP A 24 -12.12 -3.30 10.68
C ASP A 24 -11.70 -3.27 9.21
N LEU A 25 -12.45 -4.00 8.39
CA LEU A 25 -12.16 -4.16 6.97
C LEU A 25 -12.25 -2.83 6.21
N GLU A 26 -13.17 -1.94 6.59
CA GLU A 26 -13.36 -0.66 5.90
C GLU A 26 -12.26 0.34 6.27
N LEU A 27 -11.78 0.33 7.53
CA LEU A 27 -10.57 1.06 7.91
C LEU A 27 -9.33 0.52 7.17
N PHE A 28 -9.19 -0.80 7.08
CA PHE A 28 -8.10 -1.44 6.33
C PHE A 28 -8.12 -1.05 4.84
N LYS A 29 -9.29 -1.05 4.19
CA LYS A 29 -9.41 -0.61 2.78
C LYS A 29 -9.04 0.85 2.58
N ARG A 30 -9.40 1.74 3.51
CA ARG A 30 -9.00 3.16 3.47
C ARG A 30 -7.47 3.30 3.56
N GLN A 31 -6.87 2.63 4.53
CA GLN A 31 -5.42 2.59 4.65
C GLN A 31 -4.73 2.03 3.39
N ALA A 32 -5.29 0.98 2.79
CA ALA A 32 -4.76 0.42 1.56
C ALA A 32 -4.86 1.39 0.38
N ALA A 33 -5.94 2.18 0.28
CA ALA A 33 -6.08 3.24 -0.72
C ALA A 33 -5.01 4.34 -0.54
N ASP A 34 -4.79 4.79 0.70
CA ASP A 34 -3.77 5.79 1.01
C ASP A 34 -2.35 5.27 0.69
N THR A 35 -2.09 4.00 1.01
CA THR A 35 -0.83 3.32 0.71
C THR A 35 -0.61 3.20 -0.79
N PHE A 36 -1.63 2.78 -1.53
CA PHE A 36 -1.60 2.70 -2.99
C PHE A 36 -1.22 4.05 -3.61
N LEU A 37 -1.89 5.14 -3.21
CA LEU A 37 -1.61 6.48 -3.72
C LEU A 37 -0.19 6.94 -3.35
N SER A 38 0.23 6.77 -2.09
CA SER A 38 1.55 7.17 -1.61
C SER A 38 2.67 6.45 -2.35
N VAL A 39 2.50 5.16 -2.61
CA VAL A 39 3.48 4.35 -3.35
C VAL A 39 3.56 4.78 -4.81
N LYS A 40 2.44 5.08 -5.48
CA LYS A 40 2.44 5.59 -6.86
C LYS A 40 3.11 6.97 -6.95
N GLN A 41 2.85 7.86 -5.99
CA GLN A 41 3.52 9.16 -5.88
C GLN A 41 5.03 9.02 -5.68
N ALA A 42 5.46 8.08 -4.83
CA ALA A 42 6.88 7.79 -4.59
C ALA A 42 7.59 7.29 -5.87
N VAL A 43 6.94 6.44 -6.67
CA VAL A 43 7.44 6.00 -7.98
C VAL A 43 7.57 7.15 -8.96
N GLU A 44 6.54 8.02 -9.06
CA GLU A 44 6.57 9.20 -9.91
C GLU A 44 7.68 10.19 -9.50
N ALA A 45 7.87 10.40 -8.20
CA ALA A 45 8.96 11.19 -7.64
C ALA A 45 10.36 10.53 -7.83
N ARG A 46 10.40 9.25 -8.22
CA ARG A 46 11.61 8.42 -8.25
C ARG A 46 12.34 8.36 -6.90
N ASP A 47 11.59 8.45 -5.81
CA ASP A 47 12.08 8.37 -4.42
C ASP A 47 11.11 7.54 -3.56
N LEU A 48 11.55 6.34 -3.16
CA LEU A 48 10.78 5.41 -2.33
C LEU A 48 10.95 5.65 -0.81
N THR A 49 11.84 6.57 -0.41
CA THR A 49 12.11 6.88 0.99
C THR A 49 10.84 7.18 1.81
N PRO A 50 9.86 7.94 1.31
CA PRO A 50 8.64 8.25 2.08
C PRO A 50 7.76 7.04 2.41
N VAL A 51 7.87 5.95 1.63
CA VAL A 51 7.00 4.76 1.74
C VAL A 51 7.73 3.52 2.25
N LEU A 52 8.97 3.67 2.73
CA LEU A 52 9.82 2.55 3.13
C LEU A 52 9.17 1.68 4.22
N ASP A 53 8.49 2.29 5.19
CA ASP A 53 7.76 1.58 6.27
C ASP A 53 6.44 0.93 5.81
N LEU A 54 6.01 1.19 4.57
CA LEU A 54 4.79 0.61 4.00
C LEU A 54 5.10 -0.64 3.16
N LEU A 55 6.36 -0.88 2.82
CA LEU A 55 6.78 -1.96 1.93
C LEU A 55 7.50 -3.05 2.73
N SER A 56 7.27 -4.31 2.37
CA SER A 56 8.19 -5.37 2.76
C SER A 56 9.54 -5.20 2.06
N ASP A 57 10.62 -5.69 2.66
CA ASP A 57 11.98 -5.64 2.07
C ASP A 57 11.99 -6.12 0.61
N ARG A 58 11.28 -7.23 0.35
CA ARG A 58 11.13 -7.78 -1.00
C ARG A 58 10.50 -6.79 -1.98
N VAL A 59 9.38 -6.17 -1.61
CA VAL A 59 8.68 -5.22 -2.49
C VAL A 59 9.52 -3.96 -2.67
N PHE A 60 10.19 -3.50 -1.61
CA PHE A 60 11.13 -2.37 -1.71
C PHE A 60 12.26 -2.66 -2.70
N ASP A 61 12.86 -3.84 -2.65
CA ASP A 61 13.91 -4.26 -3.58
C ASP A 61 13.40 -4.33 -5.04
N GLU A 62 12.23 -4.95 -5.25
CA GLU A 62 11.57 -5.03 -6.57
C GLU A 62 11.33 -3.61 -7.14
N MET A 63 10.71 -2.71 -6.35
CA MET A 63 10.40 -1.36 -6.79
C MET A 63 11.63 -0.46 -6.95
N SER A 64 12.67 -0.66 -6.14
CA SER A 64 13.93 0.09 -6.26
C SER A 64 14.62 -0.18 -7.60
N GLN A 65 14.52 -1.42 -8.11
CA GLN A 65 15.01 -1.77 -9.44
C GLN A 65 14.22 -1.06 -10.54
N ASP A 66 12.88 -1.00 -10.42
CA ASP A 66 12.02 -0.30 -11.37
C ASP A 66 12.33 1.21 -11.38
N VAL A 67 12.46 1.83 -10.20
CA VAL A 67 12.82 3.25 -10.07
C VAL A 67 14.22 3.53 -10.63
N ALA A 68 15.21 2.68 -10.33
CA ALA A 68 16.55 2.81 -10.90
C ALA A 68 16.54 2.72 -12.44
N SER A 69 15.67 1.88 -12.99
CA SER A 69 15.45 1.76 -14.43
C SER A 69 14.87 3.04 -15.04
N LEU A 70 13.92 3.69 -14.36
CA LEU A 70 13.36 4.99 -14.76
C LEU A 70 14.44 6.08 -14.74
N VAL A 71 15.23 6.15 -13.66
CA VAL A 71 16.35 7.11 -13.54
C VAL A 71 17.37 6.90 -14.64
N ALA A 72 17.78 5.66 -14.92
CA ALA A 72 18.77 5.34 -15.95
C ALA A 72 18.32 5.72 -17.36
N ARG A 73 17.00 5.75 -17.62
CA ARG A 73 16.42 6.16 -18.90
C ARG A 73 16.04 7.65 -18.96
N ASP A 74 16.30 8.41 -17.90
CA ASP A 74 15.78 9.76 -17.69
C ASP A 74 14.25 9.87 -17.94
N ALA A 75 13.54 8.84 -17.52
CA ALA A 75 12.09 8.74 -17.64
C ALA A 75 11.43 8.97 -16.29
N VAL A 76 10.20 9.49 -16.33
CA VAL A 76 9.27 9.60 -15.21
C VAL A 76 7.99 8.87 -15.58
N GLN A 77 7.51 8.03 -14.66
CA GLN A 77 6.20 7.41 -14.77
C GLN A 77 5.17 8.35 -14.13
N HIS A 78 4.29 8.93 -14.94
CA HIS A 78 3.23 9.81 -14.48
C HIS A 78 1.93 9.06 -14.22
N PHE A 79 1.14 9.57 -13.27
CA PHE A 79 -0.20 9.07 -12.96
C PHE A 79 -1.20 10.24 -12.77
N ASP A 80 -1.51 10.99 -13.83
CA ASP A 80 -2.40 12.15 -13.69
C ASP A 80 -3.84 11.74 -13.40
N GLY A 81 -4.45 12.40 -12.42
CA GLY A 81 -5.83 12.11 -12.00
C GLY A 81 -6.00 10.71 -11.40
N LEU A 82 -4.93 10.13 -10.85
CA LEU A 82 -4.98 8.81 -10.22
C LEU A 82 -6.03 8.75 -9.12
N ALA A 83 -6.99 7.85 -9.29
CA ALA A 83 -8.02 7.59 -8.29
C ALA A 83 -8.38 6.10 -8.23
N PRO A 84 -8.29 5.45 -7.04
CA PRO A 84 -8.90 4.15 -6.85
C PRO A 84 -10.43 4.30 -6.90
N THR A 85 -11.08 3.53 -7.78
CA THR A 85 -12.53 3.57 -8.00
C THR A 85 -13.27 2.46 -7.27
N ARG A 86 -12.60 1.31 -7.06
CA ARG A 86 -13.17 0.19 -6.30
C ARG A 86 -12.08 -0.63 -5.63
N ILE A 87 -12.32 -1.03 -4.39
CA ILE A 87 -11.43 -1.90 -3.63
C ILE A 87 -12.24 -3.09 -3.09
N THR A 88 -11.88 -4.29 -3.54
CA THR A 88 -12.54 -5.54 -3.13
C THR A 88 -11.53 -6.53 -2.61
N VAL A 89 -11.91 -7.38 -1.65
CA VAL A 89 -11.04 -8.43 -1.15
C VAL A 89 -11.05 -9.60 -2.14
N ALA A 90 -9.88 -9.92 -2.69
CA ALA A 90 -9.68 -11.01 -3.62
C ALA A 90 -9.23 -12.30 -2.92
N ALA A 91 -8.48 -12.17 -1.81
CA ALA A 91 -8.08 -13.27 -0.94
C ALA A 91 -7.83 -12.75 0.48
N ALA A 92 -8.03 -13.61 1.47
CA ALA A 92 -7.60 -13.37 2.85
C ALA A 92 -7.18 -14.71 3.46
N ASP A 93 -6.10 -14.70 4.23
CA ASP A 93 -5.57 -15.88 4.89
C ASP A 93 -4.95 -15.51 6.24
N ARG A 94 -5.04 -16.44 7.19
CA ARG A 94 -4.32 -16.38 8.46
C ARG A 94 -3.45 -17.61 8.58
N GLY A 95 -2.13 -17.38 8.57
CA GLY A 95 -1.12 -18.42 8.65
C GLY A 95 -0.26 -18.31 9.92
N PRO A 96 0.68 -19.26 10.10
CA PRO A 96 1.62 -19.24 11.24
C PRO A 96 2.57 -18.03 11.21
N GLU A 97 2.89 -17.52 10.02
CA GLU A 97 3.76 -16.34 9.83
C GLU A 97 2.99 -15.01 10.04
N GLY A 98 1.66 -15.05 9.96
CA GLY A 98 0.82 -13.86 10.13
C GLY A 98 -0.44 -13.85 9.28
N ASP A 99 -1.05 -12.67 9.18
CA ASP A 99 -2.24 -12.45 8.37
C ASP A 99 -1.84 -11.89 7.00
N ALA A 100 -2.55 -12.28 5.95
CA ALA A 100 -2.40 -11.76 4.60
C ALA A 100 -3.76 -11.43 3.97
N ILE A 101 -3.88 -10.27 3.33
CA ILE A 101 -5.08 -9.85 2.59
C ILE A 101 -4.66 -9.33 1.22
N THR A 102 -5.21 -9.92 0.17
CA THR A 102 -5.06 -9.43 -1.20
C THR A 102 -6.29 -8.63 -1.59
N LEU A 103 -6.07 -7.37 -1.95
CA LEU A 103 -7.09 -6.47 -2.48
C LEU A 103 -6.97 -6.40 -3.99
N ARG A 104 -8.11 -6.52 -4.69
CA ARG A 104 -8.25 -6.08 -6.08
C ARG A 104 -8.62 -4.59 -6.05
N ILE A 105 -7.72 -3.76 -6.54
CA ILE A 105 -7.86 -2.31 -6.65
C ILE A 105 -8.11 -1.97 -8.11
N GLU A 106 -9.32 -1.49 -8.41
CA GLU A 106 -9.66 -0.86 -9.68
C GLU A 106 -9.35 0.63 -9.55
N ALA A 107 -8.67 1.20 -10.54
CA ALA A 107 -8.28 2.59 -10.55
C ALA A 107 -8.39 3.19 -11.95
N VAL A 108 -8.41 4.51 -12.00
CA VAL A 108 -8.30 5.28 -13.25
C VAL A 108 -7.13 6.24 -13.13
N ALA A 109 -6.36 6.40 -14.20
CA ALA A 109 -5.33 7.43 -14.32
C ALA A 109 -4.95 7.65 -15.78
N LEU A 110 -4.44 8.85 -16.10
CA LEU A 110 -3.62 9.03 -17.29
C LEU A 110 -2.20 8.56 -16.96
N SER A 111 -1.90 7.30 -17.25
CA SER A 111 -0.60 6.69 -16.98
C SER A 111 0.28 6.71 -18.23
N TYR A 112 1.46 7.32 -18.16
CA TYR A 112 2.41 7.37 -19.28
C TYR A 112 3.85 7.58 -18.81
N LEU A 113 4.81 7.21 -19.67
CA LEU A 113 6.22 7.55 -19.50
C LEU A 113 6.51 8.89 -20.17
N GLY A 114 7.00 9.86 -19.41
CA GLY A 114 7.41 11.19 -19.88
C GLY A 114 8.85 11.51 -19.50
N SER A 115 9.38 12.62 -19.99
CA SER A 115 10.58 13.23 -19.41
C SER A 115 10.17 14.13 -18.25
N ALA A 116 11.09 14.41 -17.31
CA ALA A 116 10.80 15.26 -16.15
C ALA A 116 10.31 16.68 -16.54
N ASP A 117 10.66 17.16 -17.74
CA ASP A 117 10.44 18.53 -18.19
C ASP A 117 9.33 18.67 -19.27
N ALA A 118 8.82 17.56 -19.81
CA ALA A 118 7.80 17.58 -20.84
C ALA A 118 6.53 16.89 -20.33
N GLY A 119 5.47 17.69 -20.12
CA GLY A 119 4.13 17.15 -19.91
C GLY A 119 3.79 16.19 -21.04
N GLY A 120 3.50 14.94 -20.72
CA GLY A 120 3.13 13.96 -21.72
C GLY A 120 1.67 14.15 -22.11
N TYR A 121 1.41 14.04 -23.41
CA TYR A 121 0.07 13.97 -23.94
C TYR A 121 -0.21 12.53 -24.35
N SER A 122 -1.15 11.86 -23.69
CA SER A 122 -1.65 10.57 -24.15
C SER A 122 -2.98 10.76 -24.89
N PRO A 123 -3.04 10.47 -26.21
CA PRO A 123 -4.29 10.49 -26.96
C PRO A 123 -5.18 9.32 -26.51
N GLY A 124 -5.99 9.56 -25.49
CA GLY A 124 -6.88 8.55 -24.90
C GLY A 124 -7.57 8.98 -23.61
N GLY A 125 -7.04 9.99 -22.92
CA GLY A 125 -7.54 10.35 -21.59
C GLY A 125 -7.25 9.26 -20.54
N PRO A 126 -7.74 9.42 -19.31
CA PRO A 126 -7.47 8.45 -18.24
C PRO A 126 -7.96 7.04 -18.61
N GLY A 127 -7.07 6.06 -18.48
CA GLY A 127 -7.39 4.64 -18.66
C GLY A 127 -7.74 3.98 -17.34
N ALA A 128 -8.71 3.06 -17.37
CA ALA A 128 -8.98 2.19 -16.23
C ALA A 128 -7.95 1.05 -16.20
N PHE A 129 -7.48 0.71 -15.00
CA PHE A 129 -6.59 -0.42 -14.79
C PHE A 129 -6.92 -1.10 -13.46
N THR A 130 -6.47 -2.35 -13.32
CA THR A 130 -6.66 -3.13 -12.10
C THR A 130 -5.32 -3.67 -11.62
N GLU A 131 -5.07 -3.59 -10.31
CA GLU A 131 -3.95 -4.23 -9.65
C GLU A 131 -4.42 -5.08 -8.47
N PHE A 132 -3.67 -6.13 -8.17
CA PHE A 132 -3.80 -6.94 -6.98
C PHE A 132 -2.68 -6.58 -6.01
N TRP A 133 -3.06 -6.08 -4.85
CA TRP A 133 -2.16 -5.66 -3.78
C TRP A 133 -2.32 -6.59 -2.59
N THR A 134 -1.28 -7.34 -2.28
CA THR A 134 -1.23 -8.19 -1.09
C THR A 134 -0.56 -7.43 0.04
N PHE A 135 -1.28 -7.31 1.15
CA PHE A 135 -0.77 -6.79 2.41
C PHE A 135 -0.55 -7.95 3.37
N SER A 136 0.50 -7.88 4.17
CA SER A 136 0.77 -8.84 5.24
C SER A 136 1.12 -8.14 6.54
N ARG A 137 0.81 -8.78 7.67
CA ARG A 137 1.29 -8.38 9.00
C ARG A 137 1.70 -9.62 9.78
N THR A 138 2.61 -9.45 10.74
CA THR A 138 3.14 -10.56 11.54
C THR A 138 2.10 -11.21 12.43
N ALA A 139 2.30 -12.49 12.74
CA ALA A 139 1.46 -13.22 13.68
C ALA A 139 1.39 -12.52 15.06
N GLY A 140 0.19 -12.43 15.62
CA GLY A 140 -0.05 -11.78 16.92
C GLY A 140 -0.15 -10.26 16.87
N ALA A 141 0.02 -9.63 15.71
CA ALA A 141 -0.33 -8.23 15.52
C ALA A 141 -1.83 -8.01 15.79
N THR A 142 -2.16 -6.91 16.46
CA THR A 142 -3.54 -6.53 16.80
C THR A 142 -3.82 -5.12 16.31
N SER A 143 -5.05 -4.88 15.86
CA SER A 143 -5.46 -3.56 15.42
C SER A 143 -5.55 -2.64 16.64
N PRO A 144 -5.07 -1.39 16.55
CA PRO A 144 -5.17 -0.46 17.66
C PRO A 144 -6.64 -0.17 17.99
N SER A 145 -7.00 -0.22 19.28
CA SER A 145 -8.38 0.03 19.75
C SER A 145 -8.85 1.48 19.57
N ALA A 146 -7.92 2.40 19.31
CA ALA A 146 -8.17 3.79 18.93
C ALA A 146 -6.99 4.30 18.08
N MET A 147 -7.25 5.29 17.22
CA MET A 147 -6.17 6.06 16.60
C MET A 147 -5.37 6.69 17.74
N ARG A 148 -4.12 6.26 17.92
CA ARG A 148 -3.27 6.80 18.97
C ARG A 148 -2.80 8.18 18.52
N LEU A 149 -3.38 9.21 19.13
CA LEU A 149 -2.94 10.58 18.97
C LEU A 149 -1.82 10.91 19.96
N GLU A 150 -1.11 9.92 20.49
CA GLU A 150 0.07 10.09 21.34
C GLU A 150 1.31 9.39 20.79
N CYS A 151 2.47 10.01 21.00
CA CYS A 151 3.78 9.48 20.65
C CYS A 151 4.07 8.19 21.44
N PRO A 152 4.43 7.07 20.77
CA PRO A 152 4.67 5.80 21.45
C PRO A 152 5.93 5.82 22.34
N THR A 153 6.84 6.76 22.13
CA THR A 153 8.10 6.87 22.89
C THR A 153 7.98 7.75 24.13
N CYS A 154 7.17 8.81 24.09
CA CYS A 154 7.11 9.79 25.19
C CYS A 154 5.71 10.15 25.68
N GLY A 155 4.65 9.70 25.00
CA GLY A 155 3.26 9.99 25.37
C GLY A 155 2.76 11.39 25.01
N ALA A 156 3.56 12.22 24.34
CA ALA A 156 3.12 13.54 23.91
C ALA A 156 2.05 13.45 22.81
N PRO A 157 1.04 14.35 22.79
CA PRO A 157 0.06 14.36 21.72
C PRO A 157 0.74 14.61 20.37
N ILE A 158 0.37 13.81 19.36
CA ILE A 158 0.79 13.98 17.97
C ILE A 158 -0.32 14.73 17.24
N ASP A 159 0.08 15.82 16.60
CA ASP A 159 -0.75 16.52 15.65
C ASP A 159 -0.54 15.85 14.29
N VAL A 160 -1.63 15.37 13.69
CA VAL A 160 -1.63 14.65 12.41
C VAL A 160 -1.08 15.49 11.25
N ASP A 161 -1.05 16.81 11.39
CA ASP A 161 -0.53 17.74 10.38
C ASP A 161 1.00 17.97 10.52
N THR A 162 1.62 17.53 11.62
CA THR A 162 3.00 17.93 11.98
C THR A 162 4.04 16.86 11.62
N GLY A 163 4.13 16.49 10.34
CA GLY A 163 5.21 15.64 9.82
C GLY A 163 5.44 14.31 10.58
N ARG A 164 6.57 13.65 10.29
CA ARG A 164 6.92 12.34 10.87
C ARG A 164 7.79 12.44 12.13
N ILE A 165 8.14 13.62 12.62
CA ILE A 165 9.06 13.78 13.77
C ILE A 165 8.30 14.33 14.97
N CYS A 166 8.34 13.62 16.10
CA CYS A 166 7.73 14.12 17.32
C CYS A 166 8.44 15.39 17.78
N HIS A 167 7.71 16.50 17.91
CA HIS A 167 8.28 17.77 18.35
C HIS A 167 8.90 17.71 19.76
N TYR A 168 8.42 16.81 20.62
CA TYR A 168 8.85 16.70 22.02
C TYR A 168 10.11 15.84 22.21
N CYS A 169 10.07 14.58 21.77
CA CYS A 169 11.18 13.64 21.98
C CYS A 169 12.08 13.46 20.76
N ARG A 170 11.72 14.07 19.61
CA ARG A 170 12.42 13.96 18.32
C ARG A 170 12.50 12.55 17.75
N THR A 171 11.72 11.62 18.29
CA THR A 171 11.59 10.28 17.68
C THR A 171 10.87 10.40 16.33
N LEU A 172 11.27 9.55 15.38
CA LEU A 172 10.53 9.37 14.14
C LEU A 172 9.24 8.62 14.48
N LEU A 173 8.10 9.29 14.34
CA LEU A 173 6.80 8.68 14.47
C LEU A 173 6.64 7.63 13.36
N PRO A 174 6.10 6.45 13.69
CA PRO A 174 5.68 5.50 12.65
C PRO A 174 4.69 6.21 11.73
N ALA A 175 4.73 5.89 10.43
CA ALA A 175 3.70 6.36 9.52
C ALA A 175 2.32 6.01 10.13
N PRO A 176 1.28 6.86 9.99
CA PRO A 176 -0.04 6.60 10.56
C PRO A 176 -0.56 5.18 10.28
N HIS A 177 -0.19 4.64 9.12
CA HIS A 177 -0.52 3.32 8.61
C HIS A 177 0.34 2.17 9.19
N ALA A 178 1.60 2.42 9.56
CA ALA A 178 2.49 1.41 10.16
C ALA A 178 2.01 0.97 11.56
N GLN A 179 1.12 1.74 12.21
CA GLN A 179 0.52 1.41 13.50
C GLN A 179 -0.33 0.12 13.49
N THR A 180 -0.75 -0.33 12.31
CA THR A 180 -1.56 -1.55 12.15
C THR A 180 -0.72 -2.79 11.84
N GLY A 181 0.58 -2.62 11.58
CA GLY A 181 1.52 -3.67 11.20
C GLY A 181 1.38 -4.19 9.76
N TRP A 182 0.44 -3.67 8.98
CA TRP A 182 0.25 -4.07 7.59
C TRP A 182 1.29 -3.41 6.67
N VAL A 183 2.01 -4.23 5.92
CA VAL A 183 2.94 -3.79 4.86
C VAL A 183 2.56 -4.44 3.53
N VAL A 184 2.94 -3.81 2.42
CA VAL A 184 2.76 -4.34 1.07
C VAL A 184 3.76 -5.47 0.83
N ALA A 185 3.24 -6.67 0.59
CA ALA A 185 3.99 -7.90 0.38
C ALA A 185 4.06 -8.32 -1.09
N ALA A 186 3.11 -7.87 -1.92
CA ALA A 186 3.16 -8.05 -3.37
C ALA A 186 2.26 -7.04 -4.09
N ILE A 187 2.70 -6.61 -5.26
CA ILE A 187 1.92 -5.81 -6.21
C ILE A 187 1.92 -6.55 -7.55
N ARG A 188 0.75 -6.81 -8.13
CA ARG A 188 0.62 -7.50 -9.42
C ARG A 188 -0.42 -6.80 -10.28
N PRO A 189 -0.15 -6.48 -11.55
CA PRO A 189 -1.20 -6.04 -12.46
C PRO A 189 -2.21 -7.17 -12.65
N ALA A 190 -3.49 -6.84 -12.81
CA ALA A 190 -4.41 -7.78 -13.44
C ALA A 190 -3.87 -8.00 -14.85
N GLN A 191 -3.44 -9.23 -15.17
CA GLN A 191 -3.00 -9.57 -16.52
C GLN A 191 -4.17 -9.26 -17.47
N GLU A 192 -4.09 -8.16 -18.21
CA GLU A 192 -4.99 -7.94 -19.33
C GLU A 192 -4.58 -8.97 -20.39
N ASN A 193 -5.41 -9.97 -20.62
CA ASN A 193 -5.28 -10.81 -21.82
C ASN A 193 -5.37 -9.84 -23.00
N LEU A 194 -4.22 -9.42 -23.52
CA LEU A 194 -4.10 -8.85 -24.86
C LEU A 194 -4.43 -9.99 -25.83
N GLY A 195 -5.73 -10.11 -26.12
CA GLY A 195 -6.23 -10.87 -27.27
C GLY A 195 -5.97 -10.14 -28.57
#